data_AF-A0A9X0QC10-F1
#
_entry.id   AF-A0A9X0QC10-F1
#
_cell.length_a   1.000
_cell.length_b   1.000
_cell.length_c   1.000
_cell.angle_alpha   90.00
_cell.angle_beta   90.00
_cell.angle_gamma   90.00
#
_symmetry.space_group_name_H-M   'P 1'
#
loop_
_entity.id
_entity.type
_entity.pdbx_description
1 polymer ?
#
loop_
_entity_poly.entity_id
_entity_poly.type
_entity_poly.pdbx_seq_one_letter_code
_entity_poly.pdbx_strand_id
1 'polypeptide(L)'
;MDPRAMDPKVLIAIVAVVALLVIVAVVLYNRRNSSARLKEKFGPEYDRVVRQQGDPRLAENVLVERERRVSALKLRDLPTADRDRYLHQWTFVQKQFVDDPRGAVNEADRLVTDVMNSRGYPMSEFDRRAEDISVHYPETVGNYRNAHDIVLRHAKGQSTTEDLRRAMVHFRSLFDELLGVSAATHKEVA
;
A
#
# COMPACT_ATOMS: atom_id res chain seq x y z
N MET A 1 -51.14 40.83 -23.29
CA MET A 1 -49.72 40.44 -23.24
C MET A 1 -49.68 38.94 -23.09
N ASP A 2 -49.40 38.21 -24.17
CA ASP A 2 -49.19 36.76 -24.09
C ASP A 2 -47.75 36.52 -23.57
N PRO A 3 -47.55 35.99 -22.37
CA PRO A 3 -46.23 35.56 -21.95
C PRO A 3 -45.92 34.35 -22.82
N ARG A 4 -44.95 34.47 -23.75
CA ARG A 4 -44.46 33.38 -24.61
C ARG A 4 -44.59 32.04 -23.88
N ALA A 5 -45.64 31.27 -24.18
CA ALA A 5 -45.74 29.91 -23.73
C ALA A 5 -44.53 29.22 -24.37
N MET A 6 -43.51 28.94 -23.54
CA MET A 6 -42.26 28.36 -24.04
C MET A 6 -42.63 27.11 -24.84
N ASP A 7 -42.22 27.07 -26.11
CA ASP A 7 -42.47 25.92 -26.98
C ASP A 7 -42.08 24.65 -26.20
N PRO A 8 -42.96 23.65 -26.07
CA PRO A 8 -42.66 22.41 -25.36
C PRO A 8 -41.31 21.80 -25.76
N LYS A 9 -40.88 21.98 -27.01
CA LYS A 9 -39.57 21.54 -27.50
C LYS A 9 -38.41 22.33 -26.86
N VAL A 10 -38.58 23.64 -26.67
CA VAL A 10 -37.60 24.50 -25.98
C VAL A 10 -37.51 24.10 -24.50
N LEU A 11 -38.64 23.81 -23.85
CA LEU A 11 -38.64 23.33 -22.47
C LEU A 11 -37.93 21.98 -22.34
N ILE A 12 -38.23 21.02 -23.22
CA ILE A 12 -37.57 19.70 -23.24
C ILE A 12 -36.06 19.85 -23.47
N ALA A 13 -35.63 20.71 -24.40
CA ALA A 13 -34.22 20.95 -24.66
C ALA A 13 -33.50 21.52 -23.43
N ILE A 14 -34.12 22.47 -22.72
CA ILE A 14 -33.57 23.04 -21.48
C ILE A 14 -33.43 21.95 -20.41
N VAL A 15 -34.46 21.14 -20.19
CA VAL A 15 -34.43 20.05 -19.20
C VAL A 15 -33.34 19.03 -19.54
N ALA A 16 -33.18 18.67 -20.81
CA ALA A 16 -32.14 17.73 -21.26
C ALA A 16 -30.73 18.28 -21.01
N VAL A 17 -30.51 19.57 -21.30
CA VAL A 17 -29.21 20.22 -21.04
C VAL A 17 -28.94 20.29 -19.54
N VAL A 18 -29.92 20.68 -18.72
CA VAL A 18 -29.78 20.70 -17.25
C VAL A 18 -29.49 19.31 -16.71
N ALA A 19 -30.20 18.28 -17.17
CA ALA A 19 -29.95 16.90 -16.76
C ALA A 19 -28.52 16.45 -17.12
N LEU A 20 -28.05 16.78 -18.33
CA LEU A 20 -26.67 16.48 -18.75
C LEU A 20 -25.64 17.19 -17.86
N LEU A 21 -25.85 18.48 -17.55
CA LEU A 21 -24.97 19.25 -16.67
C LEU A 21 -24.93 18.67 -15.25
N VAL A 22 -26.09 18.25 -14.71
CA VAL A 22 -26.16 17.58 -13.41
C VAL A 22 -25.39 16.26 -13.43
N ILE A 23 -25.56 15.43 -14.46
CA ILE A 23 -24.80 14.17 -14.60
C ILE A 23 -23.30 14.45 -14.63
N VAL A 24 -22.85 15.42 -15.43
CA VAL A 24 -21.43 15.80 -15.50
C VAL A 24 -20.93 16.28 -14.13
N ALA A 25 -21.69 17.13 -13.44
CA ALA A 25 -21.33 17.63 -12.11
C ALA A 25 -21.19 16.49 -11.08
N VAL A 26 -22.14 15.55 -11.06
CA VAL A 26 -22.10 14.37 -10.18
C VAL A 26 -20.90 13.48 -10.49
N VAL A 27 -20.62 13.22 -11.77
CA VAL A 27 -19.44 12.43 -12.17
C VAL A 27 -18.14 13.11 -11.74
N LEU A 28 -18.02 14.43 -11.93
CA LEU A 28 -16.84 15.18 -11.51
C LEU A 28 -16.68 15.22 -9.99
N TYR A 29 -17.78 15.39 -9.26
CA TYR A 29 -17.77 15.37 -7.80
C TYR A 29 -17.33 14.00 -7.25
N ASN A 30 -17.94 12.92 -7.73
CA ASN A 30 -17.59 11.56 -7.31
C ASN A 30 -16.14 11.20 -7.68
N ARG A 31 -15.66 11.65 -8.84
CA ARG A 31 -14.25 11.49 -9.26
C ARG A 31 -13.31 12.18 -8.29
N ARG A 32 -13.51 13.47 -8.02
CA ARG A 32 -12.66 14.23 -7.10
C ARG A 32 -12.61 13.61 -5.71
N ASN A 33 -13.77 13.17 -5.19
CA ASN A 33 -13.84 12.54 -3.88
C ASN A 33 -13.11 11.19 -3.85
N SER A 34 -13.21 10.40 -4.92
CA SER A 34 -12.51 9.11 -5.04
C SER A 34 -10.99 9.29 -5.13
N SER A 35 -10.52 10.26 -5.92
CA SER A 35 -9.10 10.61 -6.01
C SER A 35 -8.54 11.07 -4.65
N ALA A 36 -9.28 11.93 -3.95
CA ALA A 36 -8.88 12.41 -2.62
C ALA A 36 -8.79 11.25 -1.61
N ARG A 37 -9.79 10.37 -1.56
CA ARG A 37 -9.79 9.16 -0.71
C ARG A 37 -8.60 8.24 -1.01
N LEU A 38 -8.31 8.00 -2.29
CA LEU A 38 -7.20 7.13 -2.69
C LEU A 38 -5.85 7.75 -2.34
N LYS A 39 -5.70 9.07 -2.54
CA LYS A 39 -4.49 9.79 -2.17
C LYS A 39 -4.27 9.81 -0.65
N GLU A 40 -5.34 10.05 0.12
CA GLU A 40 -5.30 10.00 1.58
C GLU A 40 -4.93 8.61 2.08
N LYS A 41 -5.54 7.56 1.52
CA LYS A 41 -5.28 6.18 1.94
C LYS A 41 -3.91 5.66 1.53
N PHE A 42 -3.48 5.88 0.29
CA PHE A 42 -2.24 5.30 -0.24
C PHE A 42 -1.03 6.21 -0.08
N GLY A 43 -1.22 7.50 0.24
CA GLY A 43 -0.13 8.44 0.52
C GLY A 43 0.95 8.41 -0.57
N PRO A 44 2.24 8.18 -0.22
CA PRO A 44 3.34 8.08 -1.18
C PRO A 44 3.17 6.98 -2.24
N GLU A 45 2.42 5.90 -1.94
CA GLU A 45 2.14 4.84 -2.92
C GLU A 45 1.23 5.35 -4.04
N TYR A 46 0.30 6.28 -3.76
CA TYR A 46 -0.50 6.91 -4.80
C TYR A 46 0.39 7.58 -5.83
N ASP A 47 1.29 8.46 -5.38
CA ASP A 47 2.18 9.20 -6.26
C ASP A 47 3.13 8.26 -7.02
N ARG A 48 3.55 7.15 -6.40
CA ARG A 48 4.36 6.11 -7.06
C ARG A 48 3.59 5.45 -8.21
N VAL A 49 2.34 5.02 -7.98
CA VAL A 49 1.55 4.36 -9.01
C VAL A 49 1.20 5.33 -10.14
N VAL A 50 0.91 6.60 -9.83
CA VAL A 50 0.72 7.65 -10.85
C VAL A 50 1.97 7.79 -11.72
N ARG A 51 3.16 7.86 -11.12
CA ARG A 51 4.42 7.91 -11.89
C ARG A 51 4.64 6.67 -12.74
N GLN A 52 4.27 5.49 -12.24
CA GLN A 52 4.42 4.23 -12.96
C GLN A 52 3.47 4.12 -14.16
N GLN A 53 2.22 4.56 -14.01
CA GLN A 53 1.20 4.46 -15.06
C GLN A 53 1.22 5.64 -16.03
N GLY A 54 1.75 6.80 -15.64
CA GLY A 54 1.76 8.03 -16.45
C GLY A 54 0.40 8.73 -16.58
N ASP A 55 -0.69 8.08 -16.15
CA ASP A 55 -2.05 8.63 -16.12
C ASP A 55 -2.67 8.42 -14.71
N PRO A 56 -3.09 9.50 -14.03
CA PRO A 56 -3.78 9.40 -12.74
C PRO A 56 -5.00 8.48 -12.75
N ARG A 57 -5.78 8.43 -13.84
CA ARG A 57 -6.99 7.59 -13.93
C ARG A 57 -6.64 6.10 -13.98
N LEU A 58 -5.60 5.75 -14.73
CA LEU A 58 -5.11 4.37 -14.78
C LEU A 58 -4.56 3.95 -13.41
N ALA A 59 -3.82 4.84 -12.76
CA ALA A 59 -3.31 4.61 -11.41
C ALA A 59 -4.42 4.38 -10.39
N GLU A 60 -5.45 5.24 -10.38
CA GLU A 60 -6.62 5.08 -9.50
C GLU A 60 -7.33 3.75 -9.71
N ASN A 61 -7.52 3.31 -10.97
CA ASN A 61 -8.10 2.00 -11.27
C ASN A 61 -7.26 0.85 -10.72
N VAL A 62 -5.92 0.92 -10.87
CA VAL A 62 -5.00 -0.08 -10.30
C VAL A 62 -5.12 -0.13 -8.78
N LEU A 63 -5.17 1.02 -8.11
CA LEU A 63 -5.30 1.09 -6.65
C LEU A 63 -6.64 0.54 -6.16
N VAL A 64 -7.74 0.84 -6.87
CA VAL A 64 -9.07 0.27 -6.57
C VAL A 64 -9.06 -1.25 -6.73
N GLU A 65 -8.43 -1.78 -7.78
CA GLU A 65 -8.30 -3.23 -7.96
C GLU A 65 -7.45 -3.87 -6.86
N ARG A 66 -6.39 -3.21 -6.39
CA ARG A 66 -5.63 -3.66 -5.20
C ARG A 66 -6.52 -3.72 -3.96
N GLU A 67 -7.32 -2.68 -3.70
CA GLU A 67 -8.28 -2.69 -2.58
C GLU A 67 -9.26 -3.86 -2.67
N ARG A 68 -9.80 -4.12 -3.87
CA ARG A 68 -10.75 -5.22 -4.12
C ARG A 68 -10.13 -6.59 -3.89
N ARG A 69 -8.89 -6.80 -4.35
CA ARG A 69 -8.17 -8.06 -4.10
C ARG A 69 -7.93 -8.27 -2.61
N VAL A 70 -7.44 -7.25 -1.93
CA VAL A 70 -7.09 -7.34 -0.51
C VAL A 70 -8.33 -7.49 0.37
N SER A 71 -9.46 -6.85 0.02
CA SER A 71 -10.71 -7.01 0.78
C SER A 71 -11.30 -8.41 0.67
N ALA A 72 -10.95 -9.18 -0.37
CA ALA A 72 -11.32 -10.59 -0.50
C ALA A 72 -10.42 -11.54 0.33
N LEU A 73 -9.30 -11.05 0.88
CA LEU A 73 -8.41 -11.85 1.71
C LEU A 73 -8.98 -12.04 3.11
N LYS A 74 -8.77 -13.23 3.67
CA LYS A 74 -9.10 -13.52 5.07
C LYS A 74 -7.92 -13.13 5.97
N LEU A 75 -7.71 -11.83 6.09
CA LEU A 75 -6.64 -11.31 6.96
C LEU A 75 -6.99 -11.50 8.43
N ARG A 76 -5.98 -11.82 9.23
CA ARG A 76 -6.11 -12.02 10.68
C ARG A 76 -5.01 -11.28 11.43
N ASP A 77 -5.33 -10.92 12.67
CA ASP A 77 -4.31 -10.49 13.62
C ASP A 77 -3.49 -11.68 14.10
N LEU A 78 -2.24 -11.39 14.48
CA LEU A 78 -1.34 -12.40 15.01
C LEU A 78 -1.64 -12.65 16.49
N PRO A 79 -1.80 -13.92 16.90
CA PRO A 79 -1.81 -14.27 18.32
C PRO A 79 -0.57 -13.74 19.04
N THR A 80 -0.70 -13.35 20.31
CA THR A 80 0.43 -12.82 21.10
C THR A 80 1.64 -13.75 21.09
N ALA A 81 1.44 -15.06 21.25
CA ALA A 81 2.52 -16.05 21.21
C ALA A 81 3.27 -16.07 19.86
N ASP A 82 2.57 -15.86 18.73
CA ASP A 82 3.22 -15.77 17.43
C ASP A 82 4.02 -14.47 17.29
N ARG A 83 3.49 -13.34 17.80
CA ARG A 83 4.22 -12.06 17.82
C ARG A 83 5.51 -12.15 18.62
N ASP A 84 5.45 -12.72 19.82
CA ASP A 84 6.61 -12.89 20.70
C ASP A 84 7.66 -13.79 20.02
N ARG A 85 7.22 -14.91 19.42
CA ARG A 85 8.10 -15.79 18.64
C ARG A 85 8.81 -15.03 17.52
N TYR A 86 8.08 -14.24 16.73
CA TYR A 86 8.68 -13.47 15.64
C TYR A 86 9.64 -12.38 16.15
N LEU A 87 9.34 -11.71 17.26
CA LEU A 87 10.26 -10.75 17.90
C LEU A 87 11.56 -11.41 18.35
N HIS A 88 11.48 -12.61 18.94
CA HIS A 88 12.66 -13.38 19.31
C HIS A 88 13.49 -13.79 18.08
N GLN A 89 12.84 -14.25 17.01
CA GLN A 89 13.51 -14.57 15.75
C GLN A 89 14.21 -13.34 15.15
N TRP A 90 13.53 -12.20 15.11
CA TRP A 90 14.12 -10.95 14.65
C TRP A 90 15.39 -10.57 15.43
N THR A 91 15.36 -10.72 16.75
CA THR A 91 16.52 -10.46 17.62
C THR A 91 17.70 -11.37 17.27
N PHE A 92 17.45 -12.63 16.94
CA PHE A 92 18.49 -13.55 16.49
C PHE A 92 19.09 -13.11 15.14
N VAL A 93 18.24 -12.75 14.17
CA VAL A 93 18.66 -12.25 12.86
C VAL A 93 19.54 -11.00 12.99
N GLN A 94 19.17 -10.06 13.86
CA GLN A 94 19.97 -8.87 14.13
C GLN A 94 21.36 -9.18 14.70
N LYS A 95 21.47 -10.17 15.60
CA LYS A 95 22.77 -10.59 16.15
C LYS A 95 23.65 -11.22 15.08
N GLN A 96 23.07 -12.06 14.21
CA GLN A 96 23.78 -12.69 13.11
C GLN A 96 24.36 -11.67 12.11
N PHE A 97 23.76 -10.49 11.97
CA PHE A 97 24.21 -9.46 11.03
C PHE A 97 25.68 -9.06 11.22
N VAL A 98 26.22 -9.13 12.45
CA VAL A 98 27.62 -8.78 12.73
C VAL A 98 28.58 -9.73 12.03
N ASP A 99 28.28 -11.03 12.06
CA ASP A 99 29.14 -12.09 11.53
C ASP A 99 28.81 -12.43 10.07
N ASP A 100 27.52 -12.39 9.70
CA ASP A 100 27.01 -12.68 8.37
C ASP A 100 25.92 -11.68 7.96
N PRO A 101 26.31 -10.48 7.47
CA PRO A 101 25.36 -9.46 7.02
C PRO A 101 24.43 -9.95 5.90
N ARG A 102 24.94 -10.77 4.98
CA ARG A 102 24.18 -11.25 3.82
C ARG A 102 23.12 -12.24 4.25
N GLY A 103 23.49 -13.24 5.06
CA GLY A 103 22.54 -14.22 5.59
C GLY A 103 21.48 -13.56 6.46
N ALA A 104 21.88 -12.62 7.33
CA ALA A 104 20.95 -11.89 8.19
C ALA A 104 19.89 -11.11 7.41
N VAL A 105 20.27 -10.37 6.36
CA VAL A 105 19.28 -9.61 5.56
C VAL A 105 18.34 -10.54 4.78
N ASN A 106 18.86 -11.65 4.24
CA ASN A 106 18.01 -12.65 3.58
C ASN A 106 17.01 -13.28 4.56
N GLU A 107 17.44 -13.52 5.80
CA GLU A 107 16.56 -14.05 6.84
C GLU A 107 15.55 -13.01 7.32
N ALA A 108 15.90 -11.73 7.34
CA ALA A 108 14.95 -10.65 7.59
C ALA A 108 13.85 -10.58 6.51
N ASP A 109 14.19 -10.74 5.23
CA ASP A 109 13.20 -10.79 4.14
C ASP A 109 12.26 -12.00 4.28
N ARG A 110 12.81 -13.17 4.62
CA ARG A 110 12.01 -14.38 4.91
C ARG A 110 11.07 -14.14 6.09
N LEU A 111 11.60 -13.59 7.18
CA LEU A 111 10.83 -13.35 8.40
C LEU A 111 9.67 -12.39 8.16
N VAL A 112 9.88 -11.30 7.41
CA VAL A 112 8.80 -10.41 6.97
C VAL A 112 7.75 -11.17 6.15
N THR A 113 8.19 -12.01 5.22
CA THR A 113 7.30 -12.81 4.37
C THR A 113 6.48 -13.83 5.20
N ASP A 114 7.11 -14.47 6.20
CA ASP A 114 6.44 -15.41 7.10
C ASP A 114 5.38 -14.72 7.96
N VAL A 115 5.65 -13.51 8.44
CA VAL A 115 4.67 -12.70 9.17
C VAL A 115 3.49 -12.35 8.26
N MET A 116 3.74 -11.92 7.01
CA MET A 116 2.69 -11.64 6.03
C MET A 116 1.81 -12.88 5.79
N ASN A 117 2.42 -14.04 5.56
CA ASN A 117 1.71 -15.30 5.37
C ASN A 117 0.86 -15.67 6.59
N SER A 118 1.43 -15.53 7.79
CA SER A 118 0.70 -15.76 9.04
C SER A 118 -0.49 -14.81 9.19
N ARG A 119 -0.41 -13.58 8.69
CA ARG A 119 -1.54 -12.64 8.65
C ARG A 119 -2.56 -12.92 7.55
N GLY A 120 -2.31 -13.88 6.66
CA GLY A 120 -3.23 -14.31 5.59
C GLY A 120 -2.98 -13.67 4.23
N TYR A 121 -1.84 -13.02 4.03
CA TYR A 121 -1.42 -12.58 2.70
C TYR A 121 -0.94 -13.78 1.86
N PRO A 122 -1.25 -13.83 0.55
CA PRO A 122 -0.84 -14.93 -0.30
C PRO A 122 0.67 -14.93 -0.54
N MET A 123 1.26 -16.12 -0.63
CA MET A 123 2.66 -16.33 -1.06
C MET A 123 2.80 -16.13 -2.57
N SER A 124 2.64 -14.90 -3.04
CA SER A 124 2.86 -14.51 -4.43
C SER A 124 4.28 -14.00 -4.67
N GLU A 125 4.62 -13.69 -5.92
CA GLU A 125 5.83 -12.94 -6.27
C GLU A 125 5.94 -11.63 -5.48
N PHE A 126 7.19 -11.17 -5.28
CA PHE A 126 7.51 -9.99 -4.47
C PHE A 126 6.67 -8.76 -4.84
N ASP A 127 6.64 -8.41 -6.13
CA ASP A 127 5.91 -7.22 -6.59
C ASP A 127 4.43 -7.30 -6.20
N ARG A 128 3.79 -8.45 -6.43
CA ARG A 128 2.38 -8.66 -6.10
C ARG A 128 2.14 -8.58 -4.59
N ARG A 129 3.01 -9.15 -3.76
CA ARG A 129 2.91 -8.99 -2.29
C ARG A 129 3.05 -7.53 -1.87
N ALA A 130 3.99 -6.80 -2.47
CA ALA A 130 4.18 -5.38 -2.19
C ALA A 130 2.95 -4.57 -2.61
N GLU A 131 2.30 -4.89 -3.73
CA GLU A 131 1.03 -4.26 -4.12
C GLU A 131 -0.07 -4.51 -3.09
N ASP A 132 -0.27 -5.76 -2.69
CA ASP A 132 -1.35 -6.14 -1.80
C ASP A 132 -1.12 -5.57 -0.38
N ILE A 133 0.13 -5.54 0.10
CA ILE A 133 0.42 -5.00 1.43
C ILE A 133 0.33 -3.47 1.49
N SER A 134 0.55 -2.77 0.37
CA SER A 134 0.41 -1.31 0.29
C SER A 134 -1.00 -0.79 0.65
N VAL A 135 -2.02 -1.65 0.60
CA VAL A 135 -3.40 -1.28 0.95
C VAL A 135 -3.56 -0.98 2.44
N HIS A 136 -2.79 -1.66 3.31
CA HIS A 136 -2.83 -1.47 4.76
C HIS A 136 -1.56 -0.81 5.31
N TYR A 137 -0.45 -0.92 4.57
CA TYR A 137 0.87 -0.42 4.99
C TYR A 137 1.50 0.46 3.89
N PRO A 138 0.81 1.55 3.46
CA PRO A 138 1.24 2.41 2.36
C PRO A 138 2.53 3.17 2.65
N GLU A 139 2.82 3.48 3.93
CA GLU A 139 4.01 4.24 4.33
C GLU A 139 5.27 3.36 4.36
N THR A 140 5.15 2.09 4.77
CA THR A 140 6.29 1.18 4.94
C THR A 140 6.56 0.29 3.73
N VAL A 141 5.60 0.13 2.81
CA VAL A 141 5.83 -0.65 1.58
C VAL A 141 6.97 -0.08 0.72
N GLY A 142 7.20 1.24 0.76
CA GLY A 142 8.35 1.86 0.10
C GLY A 142 9.68 1.31 0.65
N ASN A 143 9.80 1.20 1.97
CA ASN A 143 10.95 0.60 2.63
C ASN A 143 11.10 -0.87 2.25
N TYR A 144 10.01 -1.64 2.23
CA TYR A 144 10.04 -3.04 1.82
C TYR A 144 10.61 -3.22 0.41
N ARG A 145 10.19 -2.39 -0.56
CA ARG A 145 10.75 -2.40 -1.93
C ARG A 145 12.21 -2.01 -1.97
N ASN A 146 12.61 -0.99 -1.22
CA ASN A 146 14.01 -0.55 -1.15
C ASN A 146 14.92 -1.63 -0.54
N ALA A 147 14.46 -2.30 0.52
CA ALA A 147 15.19 -3.39 1.16
C ALA A 147 15.41 -4.55 0.19
N HIS A 148 14.36 -4.96 -0.52
CA HIS A 148 14.44 -6.06 -1.48
C HIS A 148 15.34 -5.72 -2.68
N ASP A 149 15.28 -4.49 -3.20
CA ASP A 149 16.21 -4.05 -4.25
C ASP A 149 17.67 -4.12 -3.78
N ILE A 150 17.97 -3.70 -2.55
CA ILE A 150 19.31 -3.82 -1.97
C ILE A 150 19.75 -5.29 -1.91
N VAL A 151 18.87 -6.21 -1.50
CA VAL A 151 19.17 -7.66 -1.46
C VAL A 151 19.49 -8.19 -2.86
N LEU A 152 18.66 -7.87 -3.85
CA LEU A 152 18.85 -8.30 -5.23
C LEU A 152 20.16 -7.75 -5.83
N ARG A 153 20.50 -6.48 -5.56
CA ARG A 153 21.78 -5.89 -5.99
C ARG A 153 22.96 -6.50 -5.25
N HIS A 154 22.81 -6.81 -3.95
CA HIS A 154 23.88 -7.44 -3.17
C HIS A 154 24.21 -8.85 -3.68
N ALA A 155 23.18 -9.62 -4.07
CA ALA A 155 23.36 -10.94 -4.67
C ALA A 155 24.21 -10.87 -5.96
N LYS A 156 24.16 -9.73 -6.67
CA LYS A 156 24.97 -9.43 -7.88
C LYS A 156 26.32 -8.78 -7.58
N GLY A 157 26.69 -8.57 -6.30
CA GLY A 157 27.92 -7.89 -5.90
C GLY A 157 27.89 -6.37 -6.10
N GLN A 158 26.70 -5.77 -6.24
CA GLN A 158 26.50 -4.36 -6.59
C GLN A 158 26.05 -3.48 -5.41
N SER A 159 26.30 -3.93 -4.17
CA SER A 159 25.97 -3.17 -2.97
C SER A 159 26.96 -3.43 -1.84
N THR A 160 27.08 -2.44 -0.97
CA THR A 160 27.99 -2.43 0.18
C THR A 160 27.34 -3.09 1.41
N THR A 161 28.14 -3.40 2.43
CA THR A 161 27.62 -3.81 3.74
C THR A 161 26.81 -2.72 4.43
N GLU A 162 27.09 -1.44 4.14
CA GLU A 162 26.26 -0.32 4.57
C GLU A 162 24.84 -0.39 3.97
N ASP A 163 24.73 -0.77 2.70
CA ASP A 163 23.42 -0.99 2.08
C ASP A 163 22.65 -2.08 2.79
N LEU A 164 23.30 -3.18 3.16
CA LEU A 164 22.67 -4.26 3.93
C LEU A 164 22.15 -3.79 5.29
N ARG A 165 22.88 -2.88 5.97
CA ARG A 165 22.38 -2.28 7.22
C ARG A 165 21.13 -1.45 6.97
N ARG A 166 21.08 -0.68 5.88
CA ARG A 166 19.86 0.06 5.48
C ARG A 166 18.70 -0.90 5.17
N ALA A 167 18.96 -2.02 4.49
CA ALA A 167 17.95 -3.04 4.24
C ALA A 167 17.37 -3.63 5.54
N MET A 168 18.20 -3.89 6.55
CA MET A 168 17.72 -4.33 7.87
C MET A 168 16.73 -3.34 8.49
N VAL A 169 17.05 -2.04 8.46
CA VAL A 169 16.17 -0.99 8.99
C VAL A 169 14.86 -0.94 8.21
N HIS A 170 14.94 -1.02 6.88
CA HIS A 170 13.77 -1.01 6.02
C HIS A 170 12.85 -2.22 6.24
N PHE A 171 13.40 -3.44 6.34
CA PHE A 171 12.62 -4.63 6.71
C PHE A 171 12.01 -4.50 8.11
N ARG A 172 12.77 -3.97 9.08
CA ARG A 172 12.27 -3.76 10.45
C ARG A 172 11.03 -2.87 10.47
N SER A 173 11.02 -1.80 9.67
CA SER A 173 9.90 -0.85 9.66
C SER A 173 8.57 -1.52 9.32
N LEU A 174 8.53 -2.37 8.29
CA LEU A 174 7.33 -3.11 7.92
C LEU A 174 7.06 -4.25 8.91
N PHE A 175 8.10 -4.93 9.39
CA PHE A 175 7.96 -6.00 10.37
C PHE A 175 7.25 -5.55 11.65
N ASP A 176 7.62 -4.38 12.19
CA ASP A 176 7.00 -3.84 13.42
C ASP A 176 5.52 -3.47 13.22
N GLU A 177 5.16 -2.93 12.05
CA GLU A 177 3.76 -2.66 11.70
C GLU A 177 2.95 -3.94 11.52
N LEU A 178 3.55 -4.98 10.92
CA LEU A 178 2.91 -6.28 10.76
C LEU A 178 2.70 -7.01 12.09
N LEU A 179 3.58 -6.80 13.08
CA LEU A 179 3.35 -7.31 14.43
C LEU A 179 2.35 -6.46 15.23
N GLY A 180 1.98 -5.28 14.75
CA GLY A 180 1.13 -4.33 15.46
C GLY A 180 1.85 -3.64 16.63
N VAL A 181 3.18 -3.67 16.65
CA VAL A 181 4.01 -3.05 17.71
C VAL A 181 3.93 -1.52 17.61
N SER A 182 3.88 -0.96 16.40
CA SER A 182 3.74 0.48 16.17
C SER A 182 2.36 1.03 16.62
N ALA A 183 1.29 0.24 16.46
CA ALA A 183 -0.07 0.65 16.85
C ALA A 183 -0.31 0.60 18.38
N ALA A 184 0.43 -0.23 19.12
CA ALA A 184 0.34 -0.31 20.58
C ALA A 184 0.95 0.93 21.24
N THR A 185 2.10 1.42 20.76
CA THR A 185 2.75 2.64 21.27
C THR A 185 1.90 3.89 21.04
N HIS A 186 1.10 3.95 19.97
CA HIS A 186 0.25 5.11 19.68
C HIS A 186 -1.06 5.15 20.49
N LYS A 187 -1.50 4.02 21.05
CA LYS A 187 -2.70 3.92 21.91
C LYS A 187 -2.43 4.20 23.39
N GLU A 188 -1.18 4.06 23.84
CA GLU A 188 -0.82 4.24 25.25
C GLU A 188 -0.51 5.71 25.61
N VAL A 189 -0.39 6.59 24.61
CA VAL A 189 -0.03 8.01 24.76
C VAL A 189 -1.20 8.94 24.36
N ALA A 190 -2.41 8.40 24.18
CA ALA A 190 -3.62 9.15 23.81
C ALA A 190 -4.68 9.11 24.92
#